data_AF-A0A7J8W5H8-F1
#
_entry.id   AF-A0A7J8W5H8-F1
#
_cell.length_a   1.000
_cell.length_b   1.000
_cell.length_c   1.000
_cell.angle_alpha   90.00
_cell.angle_beta   90.00
_cell.angle_gamma   90.00
#
_symmetry.space_group_name_H-M   'P 1'
#
loop_
_entity.id
_entity.type
_entity.pdbx_description
1 polymer ?
#
loop_
_entity_poly.entity_id
_entity_poly.type
_entity_poly.pdbx_seq_one_letter_code
_entity_poly.pdbx_strand_id
1 'polypeptide(L)'
;MVHTVEEYAALLHCPRIQVDKVYSRATNVLTFTKKLTKITGMSEQWVTAQIKQKGENKCIPWKSLQDQILAHPDTKKKVDVFALSIYGLVIFPKALGHIDEAVTDLFDQLDRRVTPVPVILAETFRSLSTCRRTGEGRFIGCAQLLLAWFHSHFWKVDKVSYRVFFENYSSLKELAATPRRDDITEERWMAILQNLQDEDVEWKAPWMMLDEILYRCEDFDWVTLLGIWGPVRYTPLLVLRQYRSRQFIPTAQGLAQCEFSYKGNNYRRKIREMSNTWKQIHRMKRFTVGAMTTPEYYEWWSKRTNDNIPKPNHENS
;
A
#
# COMPACT_ATOMS: atom_id res chain seq x y z
N MET A 1 -7.42 -2.59 -12.92
CA MET A 1 -7.64 -1.84 -11.67
C MET A 1 -6.37 -1.82 -10.85
N VAL A 2 -6.25 -0.89 -9.89
CA VAL A 2 -5.13 -0.78 -8.97
C VAL A 2 -5.61 -0.19 -7.64
N HIS A 3 -4.95 -0.52 -6.55
CA HIS A 3 -5.19 0.11 -5.25
C HIS A 3 -4.98 1.63 -5.34
N THR A 4 -5.89 2.44 -4.81
CA THR A 4 -5.73 3.90 -4.84
C THR A 4 -5.47 4.52 -3.47
N VAL A 5 -4.78 5.65 -3.47
CA VAL A 5 -4.50 6.44 -2.26
C VAL A 5 -5.79 6.88 -1.59
N GLU A 6 -6.79 7.28 -2.38
CA GLU A 6 -8.09 7.73 -1.91
C GLU A 6 -8.91 6.58 -1.31
N GLU A 7 -8.92 5.39 -1.93
CA GLU A 7 -9.59 4.20 -1.38
C GLU A 7 -9.01 3.83 -0.01
N TYR A 8 -7.69 3.77 0.12
CA TYR A 8 -7.03 3.39 1.37
C TYR A 8 -7.15 4.46 2.44
N ALA A 9 -7.08 5.74 2.08
CA ALA A 9 -7.27 6.84 3.02
C ALA A 9 -8.69 6.82 3.61
N ALA A 10 -9.70 6.60 2.77
CA ALA A 10 -11.08 6.46 3.22
C ALA A 10 -11.28 5.20 4.09
N LEU A 11 -10.72 4.06 3.68
CA LEU A 11 -10.84 2.78 4.39
C LEU A 11 -10.18 2.80 5.77
N LEU A 12 -9.01 3.44 5.88
CA LEU A 12 -8.22 3.53 7.12
C LEU A 12 -8.54 4.75 7.97
N HIS A 13 -9.54 5.56 7.56
CA HIS A 13 -9.93 6.80 8.22
C HIS A 13 -8.76 7.76 8.45
N CYS A 14 -7.82 7.75 7.50
CA CYS A 14 -6.70 8.66 7.53
C CYS A 14 -7.14 10.03 6.99
N PRO A 15 -6.74 11.14 7.64
CA PRO A 15 -6.99 12.46 7.08
C PRO A 15 -6.35 12.57 5.70
N ARG A 16 -6.89 13.46 4.87
CA ARG A 16 -6.35 13.76 3.55
C ARG A 16 -4.84 14.01 3.67
N ILE A 17 -4.07 13.43 2.75
CA ILE A 17 -2.61 13.58 2.74
C ILE A 17 -2.29 15.06 2.63
N GLN A 18 -1.68 15.58 3.69
CA GLN A 18 -1.15 16.93 3.68
C GLN A 18 0.23 16.90 3.05
N VAL A 19 0.50 17.94 2.28
CA VAL A 19 1.66 18.11 1.43
C VAL A 19 2.98 18.02 2.23
N ASP A 20 2.95 18.41 3.49
CA ASP A 20 4.05 18.41 4.45
C ASP A 20 4.16 17.14 5.32
N LYS A 21 3.21 16.19 5.17
CA LYS A 21 3.06 15.02 6.05
C LYS A 21 3.28 13.69 5.35
N VAL A 22 4.24 13.67 4.43
CA VAL A 22 4.64 12.49 3.67
C VAL A 22 5.85 11.87 4.35
N TYR A 23 5.88 10.54 4.41
CA TYR A 23 7.03 9.80 4.92
C TYR A 23 8.29 10.14 4.10
N SER A 24 9.39 10.38 4.79
CA SER A 24 10.69 10.54 4.15
C SER A 24 11.76 9.79 4.92
N ARG A 25 12.44 8.84 4.28
CA ARG A 25 13.58 8.15 4.91
C ARG A 25 14.74 9.11 5.24
N ALA A 26 14.83 10.25 4.54
CA ALA A 26 15.89 11.24 4.75
C ALA A 26 15.77 12.00 6.09
N THR A 27 14.59 11.98 6.73
CA THR A 27 14.34 12.71 7.99
C THR A 27 14.63 11.88 9.25
N ASN A 28 15.09 10.64 9.11
CA ASN A 28 15.42 9.77 10.24
C ASN A 28 16.76 10.17 10.87
N VAL A 29 16.70 10.86 12.02
CA VAL A 29 17.88 11.35 12.75
C VAL A 29 18.32 10.39 13.86
N LEU A 30 17.37 9.72 14.53
CA LEU A 30 17.67 8.78 15.60
C LEU A 30 18.17 7.44 15.05
N THR A 31 19.05 6.77 15.80
CA THR A 31 19.45 5.38 15.51
C THR A 31 18.31 4.42 15.83
N PHE A 32 18.33 3.20 15.26
CA PHE A 32 17.35 2.16 15.55
C PHE A 32 17.16 1.92 17.06
N THR A 33 18.27 1.77 17.78
CA THR A 33 18.27 1.56 19.23
C THR A 33 17.60 2.71 19.97
N LYS A 34 17.93 3.96 19.64
CA LYS A 34 17.32 5.14 20.28
C LYS A 34 15.82 5.24 20.03
N LYS A 35 15.35 4.91 18.81
CA LYS A 35 13.91 4.86 18.51
C LYS A 35 13.21 3.76 19.33
N LEU A 36 13.80 2.56 19.38
CA LEU A 36 13.23 1.47 20.16
C LEU A 36 13.23 1.76 21.66
N THR A 37 14.26 2.39 22.22
CA THR A 37 14.26 2.85 23.62
C THR A 37 13.14 3.87 23.86
N LYS A 38 12.96 4.85 22.96
CA LYS A 38 11.85 5.81 23.04
C LYS A 38 10.49 5.11 23.02
N ILE A 39 10.29 4.16 22.10
CA ILE A 39 9.00 3.47 21.91
C ILE A 39 8.70 2.51 23.05
N THR A 40 9.66 1.65 23.40
CA THR A 40 9.47 0.58 24.39
C THR A 40 9.58 1.08 25.83
N GLY A 41 10.30 2.18 26.09
CA GLY A 41 10.65 2.61 27.44
C GLY A 41 11.80 1.82 28.07
N MET A 42 12.41 0.88 27.34
CA MET A 42 13.48 0.02 27.84
C MET A 42 14.86 0.66 27.71
N SER A 43 15.78 0.24 28.57
CA SER A 43 17.17 0.70 28.53
C SER A 43 17.84 0.38 27.19
N GLU A 44 18.78 1.24 26.78
CA GLU A 44 19.54 1.05 25.54
C GLU A 44 20.30 -0.29 25.53
N GLN A 45 20.80 -0.72 26.69
CA GLN A 45 21.45 -2.02 26.87
C GLN A 45 20.50 -3.18 26.58
N TRP A 46 19.27 -3.13 27.13
CA TRP A 46 18.27 -4.16 26.88
C TRP A 46 17.91 -4.21 25.39
N VAL A 47 17.62 -3.06 24.77
CA VAL A 47 17.25 -2.98 23.36
C VAL A 47 18.36 -3.55 22.47
N THR A 48 19.60 -3.14 22.72
CA THR A 48 20.76 -3.61 21.94
C THR A 48 20.92 -5.12 22.02
N ALA A 49 20.69 -5.72 23.19
CA ALA A 49 20.74 -7.17 23.37
C ALA A 49 19.63 -7.93 22.61
N GLN A 50 18.49 -7.29 22.32
CA GLN A 50 17.40 -7.92 21.59
C GLN A 50 17.53 -7.82 20.06
N ILE A 51 18.26 -6.82 19.55
CA ILE A 51 18.39 -6.59 18.11
C ILE A 51 19.14 -7.76 17.45
N LYS A 52 18.58 -8.26 16.35
CA LYS A 52 19.17 -9.33 15.53
C LYS A 52 19.29 -8.90 14.08
N GLN A 53 20.32 -9.40 13.39
CA GLN A 53 20.42 -9.26 11.95
C GLN A 53 19.51 -10.28 11.26
N LYS A 54 18.66 -9.84 10.32
CA LYS A 54 17.83 -10.69 9.47
C LYS A 54 17.97 -10.26 8.02
N GLY A 55 18.72 -11.05 7.24
CA GLY A 55 19.11 -10.66 5.89
C GLY A 55 19.97 -9.39 5.93
N GLU A 56 19.60 -8.39 5.14
CA GLU A 56 20.32 -7.11 5.06
C GLU A 56 19.98 -6.13 6.20
N ASN A 57 18.90 -6.36 6.94
CA ASN A 57 18.37 -5.39 7.90
C ASN A 57 18.53 -5.85 9.36
N LYS A 58 18.62 -4.87 10.26
CA LYS A 58 18.48 -5.08 11.70
C LYS A 58 17.01 -5.16 12.04
N CYS A 59 16.67 -6.08 12.93
CA CYS A 59 15.29 -6.31 13.37
C CYS A 59 15.23 -6.57 14.87
N ILE A 60 14.05 -6.36 15.46
CA ILE A 60 13.73 -6.79 16.82
C ILE A 60 12.73 -7.96 16.78
N PRO A 61 12.97 -9.08 17.51
CA PRO A 61 12.04 -10.20 17.56
C PRO A 61 10.71 -9.83 18.24
N TRP A 62 9.59 -10.29 17.67
CA TRP A 62 8.27 -10.10 18.27
C TRP A 62 8.18 -10.69 19.68
N LYS A 63 8.74 -11.88 19.91
CA LYS A 63 8.70 -12.55 21.23
C LYS A 63 9.25 -11.63 22.33
N SER A 64 10.38 -10.97 22.08
CA SER A 64 10.98 -10.02 23.02
C SER A 64 10.05 -8.84 23.33
N LEU A 65 9.29 -8.36 22.34
CA LEU A 65 8.31 -7.28 22.52
C LEU A 65 7.01 -7.75 23.17
N GLN A 66 6.58 -8.98 22.91
CA GLN A 66 5.42 -9.59 23.53
C GLN A 66 5.58 -9.70 25.04
N ASP A 67 6.74 -10.19 25.49
CA ASP A 67 7.07 -10.28 26.91
C ASP A 67 7.04 -8.89 27.57
N GLN A 68 7.50 -7.86 26.85
CA GLN A 68 7.43 -6.47 27.31
C GLN A 68 5.98 -5.98 27.43
N ILE A 69 5.12 -6.21 26.44
CA ILE A 69 3.71 -5.77 26.50
C ILE A 69 3.02 -6.36 27.75
N LEU A 70 3.30 -7.62 28.08
CA LEU A 70 2.72 -8.26 29.27
C LEU A 70 3.25 -7.63 30.57
N ALA A 71 4.56 -7.44 30.68
CA ALA A 71 5.22 -7.05 31.92
C ALA A 71 5.32 -5.53 32.17
N HIS A 72 5.20 -4.68 31.14
CA HIS A 72 5.50 -3.24 31.27
C HIS A 72 4.53 -2.55 32.27
N PRO A 73 4.97 -1.64 33.16
CA PRO A 73 4.07 -0.97 34.09
C PRO A 73 3.25 0.15 33.41
N ASP A 74 3.82 0.84 32.42
CA ASP A 74 3.15 1.91 31.69
C ASP A 74 2.25 1.36 30.57
N THR A 75 0.93 1.56 30.71
CA THR A 75 -0.09 1.19 29.72
C THR A 75 0.14 1.84 28.35
N LYS A 76 0.61 3.10 28.30
CA LYS A 76 0.88 3.78 27.03
C LYS A 76 1.97 3.07 26.26
N LYS A 77 3.05 2.68 26.95
CA LYS A 77 4.15 1.91 26.32
C LYS A 77 3.69 0.54 25.83
N LYS A 78 2.78 -0.14 26.53
CA LYS A 78 2.16 -1.37 26.02
C LYS A 78 1.46 -1.14 24.68
N VAL A 79 0.66 -0.08 24.60
CA VAL A 79 -0.07 0.29 23.37
C VAL A 79 0.91 0.63 22.25
N ASP A 80 1.94 1.44 22.53
CA ASP A 80 2.96 1.83 21.53
C ASP A 80 3.69 0.59 20.96
N VAL A 81 4.11 -0.34 21.84
CA VAL A 81 4.81 -1.58 21.42
C VAL A 81 3.88 -2.52 20.67
N PHE A 82 2.63 -2.66 21.10
CA PHE A 82 1.62 -3.44 20.39
C PHE A 82 1.33 -2.87 19.00
N ALA A 83 1.16 -1.54 18.89
CA ALA A 83 0.97 -0.86 17.62
C ALA A 83 2.17 -1.03 16.70
N LEU A 84 3.41 -0.84 17.19
CA LEU A 84 4.63 -1.12 16.42
C LEU A 84 4.64 -2.56 15.87
N SER A 85 4.12 -3.51 16.65
CA SER A 85 4.06 -4.92 16.27
C SER A 85 3.01 -5.20 15.19
N ILE A 86 1.86 -4.53 15.21
CA ILE A 86 0.92 -4.55 14.08
C ILE A 86 1.61 -4.00 12.82
N TYR A 87 2.31 -2.88 12.92
CA TYR A 87 3.03 -2.31 11.79
C TYR A 87 4.09 -3.27 11.24
N GLY A 88 4.88 -3.91 12.10
CA GLY A 88 5.98 -4.78 11.68
C GLY A 88 5.60 -6.18 11.22
N LEU A 89 4.52 -6.74 11.78
CA LEU A 89 4.14 -8.14 11.54
C LEU A 89 2.95 -8.28 10.59
N VAL A 90 2.10 -7.26 10.48
CA VAL A 90 0.86 -7.31 9.70
C VAL A 90 0.92 -6.35 8.52
N ILE A 91 1.32 -5.09 8.74
CA ILE A 91 1.28 -4.07 7.68
C ILE A 91 2.52 -4.14 6.78
N PHE A 92 3.69 -4.32 7.37
CA PHE A 92 4.99 -4.36 6.68
C PHE A 92 5.80 -5.62 7.03
N PRO A 93 5.25 -6.83 6.81
CA PRO A 93 5.93 -8.07 7.16
C PRO A 93 7.13 -8.33 6.26
N LYS A 94 8.36 -8.15 6.77
CA LYS A 94 9.60 -8.41 6.02
C LYS A 94 10.31 -9.70 6.39
N ALA A 95 10.37 -9.97 7.69
CA ALA A 95 11.02 -11.14 8.25
C ALA A 95 10.09 -11.80 9.26
N LEU A 96 9.86 -13.11 9.12
CA LEU A 96 8.88 -13.83 9.93
C LEU A 96 9.15 -13.65 11.43
N GLY A 97 8.16 -13.13 12.17
CA GLY A 97 8.24 -12.92 13.62
C GLY A 97 9.22 -11.83 14.07
N HIS A 98 9.63 -10.94 13.16
CA HIS A 98 10.58 -9.85 13.45
C HIS A 98 10.09 -8.53 12.87
N ILE A 99 10.40 -7.43 13.55
CA ILE A 99 10.08 -6.07 13.12
C ILE A 99 11.34 -5.41 12.58
N ASP A 100 11.29 -4.97 11.33
CA ASP A 100 12.39 -4.36 10.58
C ASP A 100 12.67 -2.92 11.02
N GLU A 101 13.94 -2.50 11.02
CA GLU A 101 14.36 -1.13 11.35
C GLU A 101 13.59 -0.07 10.54
N ALA A 102 13.30 -0.33 9.25
CA ALA A 102 12.59 0.61 8.40
C ALA A 102 11.11 0.80 8.83
N VAL A 103 10.53 -0.18 9.53
CA VAL A 103 9.19 -0.05 10.11
C VAL A 103 9.22 0.83 11.35
N THR A 104 10.24 0.68 12.19
CA THR A 104 10.44 1.55 13.37
C THR A 104 10.71 3.00 12.94
N ASP A 105 11.44 3.19 11.84
CA ASP A 105 11.63 4.49 11.20
C ASP A 105 10.30 5.14 10.80
N LEU A 106 9.41 4.40 10.15
CA LEU A 106 8.07 4.89 9.82
C LEU A 106 7.26 5.20 11.08
N PHE A 107 7.26 4.28 12.06
CA PHE A 107 6.47 4.39 13.27
C PHE A 107 6.81 5.66 14.08
N ASP A 108 8.10 5.98 14.23
CA ASP A 108 8.54 7.22 14.89
C ASP A 108 8.08 8.50 14.16
N GLN A 109 7.88 8.43 12.84
CA GLN A 109 7.34 9.56 12.06
C GLN A 109 5.81 9.69 12.16
N LEU A 110 5.08 8.65 12.56
CA LEU A 110 3.62 8.73 12.74
C LEU A 110 3.24 9.73 13.84
N ASP A 111 4.06 9.85 14.90
CA ASP A 111 3.94 10.90 15.93
C ASP A 111 3.94 12.32 15.34
N ARG A 112 4.61 12.49 14.19
CA ARG A 112 4.73 13.76 13.46
C ARG A 112 3.62 13.95 12.43
N ARG A 113 2.51 13.21 12.59
CA ARG A 113 1.32 13.21 11.73
C ARG A 113 1.58 12.73 10.30
N VAL A 114 2.64 11.96 10.07
CA VAL A 114 2.85 11.29 8.78
C VAL A 114 1.77 10.24 8.57
N THR A 115 1.18 10.22 7.37
CA THR A 115 0.17 9.21 7.01
C THR A 115 0.84 7.94 6.46
N PRO A 116 0.45 6.74 6.93
CA PRO A 116 1.01 5.48 6.44
C PRO A 116 0.45 5.07 5.06
N VAL A 117 -0.65 5.68 4.59
CA VAL A 117 -1.36 5.24 3.38
C VAL A 117 -0.48 5.20 2.12
N PRO A 118 0.27 6.27 1.75
CA PRO A 118 1.21 6.22 0.63
C PRO A 118 2.26 5.12 0.77
N VAL A 119 2.70 4.85 2.00
CA VAL A 119 3.75 3.87 2.30
C VAL A 119 3.24 2.45 2.11
N ILE A 120 2.03 2.16 2.59
CA ILE A 120 1.35 0.87 2.41
C ILE A 120 1.18 0.56 0.92
N LEU A 121 0.70 1.54 0.15
CA LEU A 121 0.53 1.40 -1.29
C LEU A 121 1.87 1.24 -2.01
N ALA A 122 2.89 1.99 -1.59
CA ALA A 122 4.22 1.87 -2.17
C ALA A 122 4.74 0.44 -2.06
N GLU A 123 4.68 -0.16 -0.87
CA GLU A 123 5.15 -1.53 -0.68
C GLU A 123 4.27 -2.57 -1.36
N THR A 124 2.95 -2.34 -1.41
CA THR A 124 2.02 -3.20 -2.15
C THR A 124 2.38 -3.25 -3.64
N PHE A 125 2.60 -2.09 -4.28
CA PHE A 125 2.97 -2.04 -5.70
C PHE A 125 4.32 -2.64 -5.97
N ARG A 126 5.33 -2.32 -5.16
CA ARG A 126 6.68 -2.88 -5.30
C ARG A 126 6.66 -4.40 -5.19
N SER A 127 5.91 -4.93 -4.23
CA SER A 127 5.81 -6.38 -4.08
C SER A 127 5.08 -7.04 -5.24
N LEU A 128 3.94 -6.51 -5.68
CA LEU A 128 3.20 -7.07 -6.82
C LEU A 128 4.00 -6.96 -8.13
N SER A 129 4.68 -5.84 -8.34
CA SER A 129 5.58 -5.59 -9.47
C SER A 129 6.74 -6.60 -9.49
N THR A 130 7.32 -6.89 -8.32
CA THR A 130 8.36 -7.92 -8.18
C THR A 130 7.80 -9.29 -8.54
N CYS A 131 6.71 -9.74 -7.89
CA CYS A 131 6.07 -11.03 -8.19
C CYS A 131 5.72 -11.19 -9.68
N ARG A 132 5.21 -10.14 -10.32
CA ARG A 132 4.90 -10.14 -11.75
C ARG A 132 6.15 -10.31 -12.61
N ARG A 133 7.25 -9.63 -12.27
CA ARG A 133 8.50 -9.68 -13.06
C ARG A 133 9.24 -11.00 -12.94
N THR A 134 9.21 -11.61 -11.76
CA THR A 134 9.91 -12.87 -11.49
C THR A 134 9.03 -14.08 -11.81
N GLY A 135 7.71 -13.94 -11.84
CA GLY A 135 6.78 -15.07 -11.97
C GLY A 135 6.67 -15.93 -10.71
N GLU A 136 7.53 -15.68 -9.72
CA GLU A 136 7.64 -16.38 -8.45
C GLU A 136 7.87 -15.39 -7.29
N GLY A 137 7.78 -15.87 -6.05
CA GLY A 137 8.10 -15.09 -4.86
C GLY A 137 6.92 -14.92 -3.91
N ARG A 138 7.11 -14.10 -2.88
CA ARG A 138 6.12 -13.89 -1.82
C ARG A 138 5.71 -12.43 -1.77
N PHE A 139 4.42 -12.18 -1.56
CA PHE A 139 3.92 -10.84 -1.30
C PHE A 139 4.48 -10.31 0.03
N ILE A 140 5.05 -9.10 0.00
CA ILE A 140 5.60 -8.37 1.13
C ILE A 140 4.81 -7.07 1.25
N GLY A 141 3.85 -7.05 2.16
CA GLY A 141 2.94 -5.92 2.40
C GLY A 141 1.74 -6.34 3.23
N CYS A 142 0.74 -5.47 3.33
CA CYS A 142 -0.45 -5.74 4.12
C CYS A 142 -1.46 -6.62 3.35
N ALA A 143 -1.34 -7.94 3.49
CA ALA A 143 -2.19 -8.90 2.79
C ALA A 143 -3.68 -8.71 3.15
N GLN A 144 -3.99 -8.31 4.38
CA GLN A 144 -5.35 -8.07 4.84
C GLN A 144 -6.02 -6.93 4.07
N LEU A 145 -5.28 -5.85 3.78
CA LEU A 145 -5.80 -4.73 3.00
C LEU A 145 -5.89 -5.07 1.51
N LEU A 146 -4.93 -5.83 0.98
CA LEU A 146 -5.00 -6.36 -0.39
C LEU A 146 -6.26 -7.24 -0.57
N LEU A 147 -6.55 -8.12 0.40
CA LEU A 147 -7.75 -8.95 0.40
C LEU A 147 -9.03 -8.11 0.54
N ALA A 148 -9.05 -7.12 1.43
CA ALA A 148 -10.17 -6.20 1.59
C ALA A 148 -10.50 -5.47 0.27
N TRP A 149 -9.45 -4.97 -0.41
CA TRP A 149 -9.58 -4.36 -1.73
C TRP A 149 -10.10 -5.37 -2.76
N PHE A 150 -9.49 -6.55 -2.85
CA PHE A 150 -9.90 -7.60 -3.79
C PHE A 150 -11.38 -7.98 -3.63
N HIS A 151 -11.82 -8.25 -2.40
CA HIS A 151 -13.23 -8.55 -2.13
C HIS A 151 -14.15 -7.40 -2.53
N SER A 152 -13.79 -6.15 -2.24
CA SER A 152 -14.67 -5.01 -2.57
C SER A 152 -14.91 -4.78 -4.06
N HIS A 153 -13.99 -5.22 -4.92
CA HIS A 153 -14.05 -4.99 -6.36
C HIS A 153 -14.49 -6.22 -7.16
N PHE A 154 -14.10 -7.42 -6.74
CA PHE A 154 -14.39 -8.65 -7.46
C PHE A 154 -15.52 -9.47 -6.84
N TRP A 155 -16.03 -9.06 -5.67
CA TRP A 155 -17.13 -9.74 -4.99
C TRP A 155 -18.38 -8.88 -4.97
N LYS A 156 -19.20 -9.01 -6.01
CA LYS A 156 -20.47 -8.28 -6.13
C LYS A 156 -21.45 -8.81 -5.07
N VAL A 157 -21.71 -8.00 -4.04
CA VAL A 157 -22.77 -8.25 -3.06
C VAL A 157 -24.03 -7.53 -3.52
N ASP A 158 -25.18 -8.22 -3.57
CA ASP A 158 -26.45 -7.68 -4.09
C ASP A 158 -26.94 -6.39 -3.41
N LYS A 159 -26.41 -6.08 -2.21
CA LYS A 159 -26.71 -4.87 -1.44
C LYS A 159 -25.45 -4.27 -0.83
N VAL A 160 -24.66 -3.58 -1.65
CA VAL A 160 -23.61 -2.70 -1.14
C VAL A 160 -24.23 -1.37 -0.74
N SER A 161 -24.35 -1.09 0.57
CA SER A 161 -24.64 0.27 1.00
C SER A 161 -23.35 1.10 0.94
N TYR A 162 -23.28 2.07 0.03
CA TYR A 162 -22.21 3.07 0.04
C TYR A 162 -22.34 3.90 1.31
N ARG A 163 -21.49 3.65 2.30
CA ARG A 163 -21.49 4.35 3.58
C ARG A 163 -20.13 4.96 3.82
N VAL A 164 -20.13 6.24 4.18
CA VAL A 164 -18.95 6.91 4.72
C VAL A 164 -18.68 6.31 6.10
N PHE A 165 -17.43 6.36 6.54
CA PHE A 165 -17.10 6.17 7.95
C PHE A 165 -17.90 7.12 8.84
N PHE A 166 -18.47 6.59 9.92
CA PHE A 166 -19.07 7.37 11.01
C PHE A 166 -18.64 6.71 12.33
N GLU A 167 -18.76 7.42 13.45
CA GLU A 167 -18.27 6.92 14.77
C GLU A 167 -18.74 5.49 15.11
N ASN A 168 -19.92 5.07 14.61
CA ASN A 168 -20.49 3.74 14.83
C ASN A 168 -20.36 2.76 13.65
N TYR A 169 -19.66 3.13 12.56
CA TYR A 169 -19.55 2.33 11.34
C TYR A 169 -18.14 2.40 10.74
N SER A 170 -17.47 1.25 10.63
CA SER A 170 -16.19 1.09 9.95
C SER A 170 -16.31 0.06 8.84
N SER A 171 -15.93 0.43 7.61
CA SER A 171 -15.95 -0.48 6.47
C SER A 171 -14.99 -1.66 6.66
N LEU A 172 -13.88 -1.50 7.38
CA LEU A 172 -13.01 -2.62 7.74
C LEU A 172 -13.71 -3.61 8.68
N LYS A 173 -14.50 -3.12 9.64
CA LYS A 173 -15.26 -3.98 10.55
C LYS A 173 -16.35 -4.76 9.82
N GLU A 174 -17.02 -4.13 8.86
CA GLU A 174 -17.98 -4.80 7.99
C GLU A 174 -17.30 -5.87 7.13
N LEU A 175 -16.21 -5.53 6.43
CA LEU A 175 -15.46 -6.49 5.61
C LEU A 175 -14.89 -7.67 6.42
N ALA A 176 -14.58 -7.45 7.70
CA ALA A 176 -14.14 -8.52 8.60
C ALA A 176 -15.30 -9.44 9.04
N ALA A 177 -16.53 -8.92 9.08
CA ALA A 177 -17.73 -9.67 9.45
C ALA A 177 -18.41 -10.35 8.24
N THR A 178 -18.16 -9.86 7.02
CA THR A 178 -18.72 -10.45 5.80
C THR A 178 -18.18 -11.88 5.61
N PRO A 179 -19.06 -12.89 5.43
CA PRO A 179 -18.64 -14.25 5.13
C PRO A 179 -17.79 -14.28 3.87
N ARG A 180 -16.60 -14.86 3.98
CA ARG A 180 -15.71 -15.07 2.85
C ARG A 180 -15.95 -16.45 2.26
N ARG A 181 -15.79 -16.59 0.94
CA ARG A 181 -15.66 -17.91 0.32
C ARG A 181 -14.22 -18.37 0.42
N ASP A 182 -13.86 -18.79 1.63
CA ASP A 182 -12.54 -19.33 1.94
C ASP A 182 -12.36 -20.77 1.40
N ASP A 183 -13.40 -21.35 0.80
CA ASP A 183 -13.48 -22.73 0.29
C ASP A 183 -13.24 -22.85 -1.23
N ILE A 184 -12.76 -21.80 -1.88
CA ILE A 184 -12.48 -21.80 -3.33
C ILE A 184 -11.04 -22.27 -3.58
N THR A 185 -10.88 -23.30 -4.43
CA THR A 185 -9.56 -23.80 -4.84
C THR A 185 -8.80 -22.80 -5.73
N GLU A 186 -7.47 -22.93 -5.80
CA GLU A 186 -6.64 -22.08 -6.64
C GLU A 186 -7.06 -22.13 -8.12
N GLU A 187 -7.36 -23.32 -8.64
CA GLU A 187 -7.79 -23.54 -10.03
C GLU A 187 -9.10 -22.84 -10.32
N ARG A 188 -10.04 -22.89 -9.37
CA ARG A 188 -11.32 -22.20 -9.48
C ARG A 188 -11.13 -20.69 -9.44
N TRP A 189 -10.22 -20.18 -8.61
CA TRP A 189 -9.86 -18.76 -8.62
C TRP A 189 -9.24 -18.34 -9.95
N MET A 190 -8.30 -19.11 -10.50
CA MET A 190 -7.72 -18.84 -11.82
C MET A 190 -8.80 -18.79 -12.90
N ALA A 191 -9.72 -19.75 -12.91
CA ALA A 191 -10.83 -19.77 -13.85
C ALA A 191 -11.75 -18.54 -13.70
N ILE A 192 -12.09 -18.14 -12.47
CA ILE A 192 -12.89 -16.92 -12.23
C ILE A 192 -12.15 -15.70 -12.81
N LEU A 193 -10.88 -15.51 -12.43
CA LEU A 193 -10.11 -14.33 -12.82
C LEU A 193 -9.86 -14.24 -14.33
N GLN A 194 -9.68 -15.38 -15.01
CA GLN A 194 -9.49 -15.44 -16.46
C GLN A 194 -10.77 -15.10 -17.25
N ASN A 195 -11.94 -15.34 -16.67
CA ASN A 195 -13.23 -15.15 -17.33
C ASN A 195 -13.99 -13.89 -16.87
N LEU A 196 -13.39 -13.08 -15.99
CA LEU A 196 -13.98 -11.83 -15.48
C LEU A 196 -14.38 -10.89 -16.62
N GLN A 197 -15.64 -10.44 -16.60
CA GLN A 197 -16.14 -9.41 -17.50
C GLN A 197 -16.20 -8.04 -16.81
N ASP A 198 -16.39 -6.99 -17.62
CA ASP A 198 -16.47 -5.60 -17.12
C ASP A 198 -17.66 -5.40 -16.16
N GLU A 199 -18.73 -6.19 -16.28
CA GLU A 199 -19.95 -6.15 -15.47
C GLU A 199 -19.83 -6.88 -14.11
N ASP A 200 -18.85 -7.78 -14.01
CA ASP A 200 -18.53 -8.54 -12.79
C ASP A 200 -17.70 -7.70 -11.79
N VAL A 201 -17.11 -6.61 -12.28
CA VAL A 201 -16.24 -5.73 -11.52
C VAL A 201 -17.03 -4.57 -10.94
N GLU A 202 -17.03 -4.44 -9.61
CA GLU A 202 -17.43 -3.20 -8.97
C GLU A 202 -16.28 -2.21 -9.08
N TRP A 203 -16.39 -1.25 -9.99
CA TRP A 203 -15.30 -0.30 -10.25
C TRP A 203 -15.02 0.61 -9.06
N LYS A 204 -16.04 1.00 -8.30
CA LYS A 204 -15.89 1.97 -7.21
C LYS A 204 -16.06 1.31 -5.85
N ALA A 205 -15.02 1.41 -5.01
CA ALA A 205 -15.10 0.85 -3.66
C ALA A 205 -16.27 1.48 -2.84
N PRO A 206 -16.98 0.67 -2.02
CA PRO A 206 -18.18 1.12 -1.29
C PRO A 206 -17.98 2.32 -0.37
N TRP A 207 -16.78 2.44 0.20
CA TRP A 207 -16.40 3.49 1.15
C TRP A 207 -15.80 4.73 0.47
N MET A 208 -15.57 4.69 -0.84
CA MET A 208 -14.89 5.75 -1.56
C MET A 208 -15.85 6.90 -1.89
N MET A 209 -15.86 7.94 -1.06
CA MET A 209 -16.73 9.13 -1.26
C MET A 209 -15.95 10.40 -1.62
N LEU A 210 -14.64 10.30 -1.84
CA LEU A 210 -13.79 11.43 -2.23
C LEU A 210 -14.04 11.81 -3.69
N ASP A 211 -14.25 13.10 -3.93
CA ASP A 211 -14.46 13.70 -5.26
C ASP A 211 -13.16 14.26 -5.87
N GLU A 212 -12.02 14.13 -5.20
CA GLU A 212 -10.72 14.62 -5.66
C GLU A 212 -9.74 13.46 -5.85
N ILE A 213 -9.00 13.51 -6.95
CA ILE A 213 -8.03 12.48 -7.35
C ILE A 213 -6.65 13.13 -7.36
N LEU A 214 -5.72 12.60 -6.57
CA LEU A 214 -4.31 12.89 -6.72
C LEU A 214 -3.85 12.39 -8.09
N TYR A 215 -3.30 13.24 -8.95
CA TYR A 215 -2.98 12.81 -10.32
C TYR A 215 -1.66 13.31 -10.87
N ARG A 216 -1.11 14.40 -10.32
CA ARG A 216 0.09 15.04 -10.85
C ARG A 216 1.01 15.52 -9.73
N CYS A 217 2.31 15.53 -10.00
CA CYS A 217 3.35 16.07 -9.16
C CYS A 217 4.28 16.91 -10.05
N GLU A 218 4.40 18.21 -9.77
CA GLU A 218 5.07 19.15 -10.68
C GLU A 218 4.47 19.07 -12.09
N ASP A 219 5.30 18.88 -13.12
CA ASP A 219 4.89 18.74 -14.52
C ASP A 219 4.59 17.29 -14.94
N PHE A 220 4.65 16.34 -14.00
CA PHE A 220 4.45 14.92 -14.29
C PHE A 220 3.04 14.46 -13.95
N ASP A 221 2.36 13.81 -14.90
CA ASP A 221 1.04 13.17 -14.72
C ASP A 221 1.08 11.88 -13.86
N TRP A 222 2.02 11.81 -12.92
CA TRP A 222 2.18 10.74 -11.95
C TRP A 222 2.83 11.28 -10.67
N VAL A 223 2.72 10.50 -9.60
CA VAL A 223 3.27 10.83 -8.27
C VAL A 223 4.18 9.70 -7.80
N THR A 224 5.29 10.02 -7.14
CA THR A 224 6.16 8.99 -6.54
C THR A 224 5.69 8.67 -5.13
N LEU A 225 5.19 7.48 -4.84
CA LEU A 225 4.94 7.07 -3.46
C LEU A 225 6.25 6.69 -2.78
N LEU A 226 6.51 7.25 -1.59
CA LEU A 226 7.71 6.97 -0.81
C LEU A 226 7.43 5.79 0.15
N GLY A 227 7.91 4.59 -0.21
CA GLY A 227 7.86 3.40 0.65
C GLY A 227 9.02 3.36 1.65
N ILE A 228 8.99 2.43 2.61
CA ILE A 228 10.07 2.19 3.58
C ILE A 228 11.28 1.46 2.98
N TRP A 229 11.08 0.64 1.94
CA TRP A 229 12.15 -0.09 1.24
C TRP A 229 12.49 0.51 -0.13
N GLY A 230 11.67 1.43 -0.63
CA GLY A 230 12.00 2.27 -1.76
C GLY A 230 10.79 2.99 -2.32
N PRO A 231 11.00 4.01 -3.16
CA PRO A 231 9.90 4.67 -3.85
C PRO A 231 9.35 3.83 -5.01
N VAL A 232 8.11 4.12 -5.39
CA VAL A 232 7.46 3.57 -6.57
C VAL A 232 6.58 4.63 -7.24
N ARG A 233 6.47 4.56 -8.57
CA ARG A 233 5.54 5.42 -9.31
C ARG A 233 4.08 5.00 -9.07
N TYR A 234 3.23 6.00 -8.90
CA TYR A 234 1.78 5.91 -8.85
C TYR A 234 1.18 6.79 -9.94
N THR A 235 0.39 6.19 -10.83
CA THR A 235 -0.22 6.86 -11.98
C THR A 235 -1.74 6.69 -11.93
N PRO A 236 -2.46 7.58 -11.24
CA PRO A 236 -3.89 7.40 -10.95
C PRO A 236 -4.77 7.56 -12.18
N LEU A 237 -4.25 8.26 -13.20
CA LEU A 237 -4.89 8.40 -14.50
C LEU A 237 -5.07 7.07 -15.25
N LEU A 238 -4.36 6.00 -14.86
CA LEU A 238 -4.57 4.65 -15.44
C LEU A 238 -5.83 3.96 -14.92
N VAL A 239 -6.50 4.50 -13.89
CA VAL A 239 -7.59 3.83 -13.19
C VAL A 239 -8.77 4.75 -12.87
N LEU A 240 -9.04 5.71 -13.76
CA LEU A 240 -10.13 6.68 -13.60
C LEU A 240 -11.52 6.02 -13.49
N ARG A 241 -11.70 4.83 -14.08
CA ARG A 241 -12.91 4.00 -13.89
C ARG A 241 -13.21 3.75 -12.41
N GLN A 242 -12.19 3.58 -11.57
CA GLN A 242 -12.40 3.33 -10.13
C GLN A 242 -13.02 4.52 -9.40
N TYR A 243 -12.77 5.72 -9.93
CA TYR A 243 -13.37 6.95 -9.45
C TYR A 243 -14.70 7.26 -10.14
N ARG A 244 -15.29 6.34 -10.93
CA ARG A 244 -16.42 6.60 -11.85
C ARG A 244 -16.18 7.79 -12.76
N SER A 245 -14.94 8.04 -13.16
CA SER A 245 -14.59 9.05 -14.16
C SER A 245 -14.38 8.41 -15.52
N ARG A 246 -14.55 9.19 -16.59
CA ARG A 246 -14.23 8.74 -17.94
C ARG A 246 -12.73 8.41 -18.03
N GLN A 247 -12.43 7.21 -18.51
CA GLN A 247 -11.09 6.74 -18.78
C GLN A 247 -10.64 7.22 -20.15
N PHE A 248 -9.48 7.87 -20.18
CA PHE A 248 -8.78 8.25 -21.41
C PHE A 248 -7.42 7.55 -21.47
N ILE A 249 -6.73 7.67 -22.61
CA ILE A 249 -5.37 7.19 -22.80
C ILE A 249 -4.40 8.14 -22.07
N PRO A 250 -3.77 7.75 -20.94
CA PRO A 250 -2.86 8.63 -20.24
C PRO A 250 -1.52 8.75 -20.96
N THR A 251 -0.84 9.87 -20.71
CA THR A 251 0.53 10.13 -21.18
C THR A 251 1.47 9.02 -20.69
N ALA A 252 2.17 8.36 -21.62
CA ALA A 252 3.09 7.25 -21.31
C ALA A 252 4.53 7.70 -20.96
N GLN A 253 4.80 9.01 -20.93
CA GLN A 253 6.15 9.55 -20.74
C GLN A 253 6.76 9.10 -19.40
N GLY A 254 7.97 8.56 -19.48
CA GLY A 254 8.76 8.15 -18.31
C GLY A 254 8.39 6.79 -17.70
N LEU A 255 7.37 6.07 -18.20
CA LEU A 255 6.88 4.80 -17.63
C LEU A 255 7.96 3.73 -17.38
N ALA A 256 9.09 3.77 -18.09
CA ALA A 256 10.17 2.78 -17.98
C ALA A 256 10.94 2.78 -16.64
N GLN A 257 10.95 3.88 -15.88
CA GLN A 257 11.67 3.97 -14.59
C GLN A 257 10.69 4.08 -13.41
N CYS A 258 10.18 2.95 -12.91
CA CYS A 258 9.14 2.94 -11.88
C CYS A 258 9.65 2.83 -10.44
N GLU A 259 10.85 2.29 -10.20
CA GLU A 259 11.28 1.88 -8.86
C GLU A 259 12.80 2.00 -8.71
N PHE A 260 13.26 2.44 -7.55
CA PHE A 260 14.65 2.21 -7.12
C PHE A 260 14.67 1.82 -5.64
N SER A 261 15.77 1.20 -5.20
CA SER A 261 15.96 0.83 -3.80
C SER A 261 16.73 1.92 -3.06
N TYR A 262 16.61 1.96 -1.73
CA TYR A 262 17.43 2.83 -0.87
C TYR A 262 18.88 2.35 -0.75
N LYS A 263 19.54 2.09 -1.88
CA LYS A 263 20.93 1.65 -1.98
C LYS A 263 21.74 2.65 -2.83
N GLY A 264 23.04 2.76 -2.55
CA GLY A 264 24.00 3.60 -3.29
C GLY A 264 24.17 5.04 -2.77
N ASN A 265 25.26 5.70 -3.14
CA ASN A 265 25.71 6.96 -2.50
C ASN A 265 24.76 8.17 -2.69
N ASN A 266 23.84 8.10 -3.66
CA ASN A 266 23.02 9.25 -4.06
C ASN A 266 21.53 9.14 -3.67
N TYR A 267 21.10 8.07 -2.99
CA TYR A 267 19.67 7.88 -2.69
C TYR A 267 19.13 9.01 -1.79
N ARG A 268 19.91 9.48 -0.81
CA ARG A 268 19.47 10.55 0.12
C ARG A 268 19.13 11.85 -0.60
N ARG A 269 19.91 12.20 -1.63
CA ARG A 269 19.65 13.38 -2.46
C ARG A 269 18.35 13.20 -3.25
N LYS A 270 18.20 12.09 -3.96
CA LYS A 270 16.99 11.74 -4.71
C LYS A 270 15.72 11.76 -3.84
N ILE A 271 15.82 11.29 -2.60
CA ILE A 271 14.67 11.27 -1.68
C ILE A 271 14.32 12.65 -1.14
N ARG A 272 15.30 13.52 -0.93
CA ARG A 272 15.01 14.93 -0.64
C ARG A 272 14.35 15.63 -1.82
N GLU A 273 14.85 15.40 -3.04
CA GLU A 273 14.22 15.91 -4.27
C GLU A 273 12.77 15.45 -4.36
N MET A 274 12.50 14.14 -4.24
CA MET A 274 11.13 13.60 -4.27
C MET A 274 10.24 14.10 -3.13
N SER A 275 10.78 14.22 -1.91
CA SER A 275 10.00 14.78 -0.80
C SER A 275 9.67 16.26 -1.02
N ASN A 276 10.52 16.99 -1.76
CA ASN A 276 10.25 18.37 -2.15
C ASN A 276 9.26 18.44 -3.32
N THR A 277 9.32 17.54 -4.29
CA THR A 277 8.36 17.52 -5.41
C THR A 277 6.95 17.22 -4.92
N TRP A 278 6.82 16.38 -3.87
CA TRP A 278 5.56 16.18 -3.15
C TRP A 278 4.91 17.48 -2.65
N LYS A 279 5.67 18.57 -2.53
CA LYS A 279 5.12 19.89 -2.19
C LYS A 279 4.23 20.48 -3.27
N GLN A 280 4.34 19.98 -4.49
CA GLN A 280 3.68 20.46 -5.69
C GLN A 280 2.73 19.40 -6.27
N ILE A 281 2.08 18.63 -5.39
CA ILE A 281 1.04 17.69 -5.82
C ILE A 281 -0.22 18.44 -6.25
N HIS A 282 -0.81 17.97 -7.35
CA HIS A 282 -2.04 18.49 -7.90
C HIS A 282 -3.15 17.45 -7.81
N ARG A 283 -4.35 17.95 -7.51
CA ARG A 283 -5.58 17.17 -7.46
C ARG A 283 -6.56 17.70 -8.47
N MET A 284 -7.32 16.80 -9.07
CA MET A 284 -8.43 17.17 -9.94
C MET A 284 -9.74 16.70 -9.33
N LYS A 285 -10.81 17.46 -9.58
CA LYS A 285 -12.15 16.99 -9.27
C LYS A 285 -12.53 15.89 -10.24
N ARG A 286 -13.31 14.93 -9.75
CA ARG A 286 -13.97 13.92 -10.54
C ARG A 286 -14.79 14.56 -11.65
N PHE A 287 -14.67 14.04 -12.86
CA PHE A 287 -15.45 14.52 -14.00
C PHE A 287 -16.26 13.36 -14.59
N THR A 288 -17.58 13.54 -14.65
CA THR A 288 -18.55 12.53 -15.11
C THR A 288 -19.31 13.06 -16.31
N VAL A 289 -18.75 12.88 -17.52
CA VAL A 289 -19.46 13.22 -18.77
C VAL A 289 -19.24 12.12 -19.80
N GLY A 290 -20.35 11.54 -20.26
CA GLY A 290 -20.37 10.53 -21.33
C GLY A 290 -20.05 9.11 -20.88
N ALA A 291 -19.78 8.22 -21.85
CA ALA A 291 -19.39 6.84 -21.60
C ALA A 291 -18.10 6.76 -20.76
N MET A 292 -18.00 5.74 -19.88
CA MET A 292 -16.85 5.56 -19.00
C MET A 292 -15.56 5.19 -19.73
N THR A 293 -15.66 4.55 -20.89
CA THR A 293 -14.53 4.11 -21.71
C THR A 293 -14.81 4.45 -23.18
N THR A 294 -13.76 4.51 -24.01
CA THR A 294 -13.88 4.71 -25.45
C THR A 294 -13.24 3.55 -26.22
N PRO A 295 -13.65 3.28 -27.48
CA PRO A 295 -13.03 2.24 -28.30
C PRO A 295 -11.51 2.38 -28.43
N GLU A 296 -11.01 3.61 -28.56
CA GLU A 296 -9.58 3.91 -28.68
C GLU A 296 -8.82 3.51 -27.41
N TYR A 297 -9.45 3.67 -26.23
CA TYR A 297 -8.86 3.20 -24.98
C TYR A 297 -8.73 1.68 -24.94
N TYR A 298 -9.75 0.93 -25.38
CA TYR A 298 -9.68 -0.53 -25.46
C TYR A 298 -8.61 -0.99 -26.45
N GLU A 299 -8.50 -0.35 -27.61
CA GLU A 299 -7.46 -0.65 -28.60
C GLU A 299 -6.04 -0.38 -28.05
N TRP A 300 -5.87 0.73 -27.33
CA TRP A 300 -4.60 1.04 -26.68
C TRP A 300 -4.28 0.04 -25.55
N TRP A 301 -5.28 -0.39 -24.79
CA TRP A 301 -5.11 -1.34 -23.69
C TRP A 301 -4.78 -2.75 -24.19
N SER A 302 -5.44 -3.22 -25.25
CA SER A 302 -5.18 -4.55 -25.82
C SER A 302 -3.74 -4.68 -26.33
N LYS A 303 -3.18 -3.62 -26.93
CA LYS A 303 -1.79 -3.55 -27.39
C LYS A 303 -0.74 -3.74 -26.27
N ARG A 304 -1.09 -3.48 -25.00
CA ARG A 304 -0.19 -3.71 -23.84
C ARG A 304 -0.25 -5.11 -23.26
N THR A 305 -1.35 -5.82 -23.47
CA THR A 305 -1.66 -7.06 -22.74
C THR A 305 -0.85 -8.25 -23.26
N ASN A 306 -0.27 -8.13 -24.46
CA ASN A 306 0.38 -9.23 -25.17
C ASN A 306 1.78 -9.64 -24.67
N ASP A 307 2.41 -8.88 -23.77
CA ASP A 307 3.82 -9.15 -23.40
C ASP A 307 4.00 -10.03 -22.15
N ASN A 308 2.96 -10.33 -21.34
CA ASN A 308 3.17 -10.84 -19.98
C ASN A 308 2.16 -11.87 -19.44
N ILE A 309 1.32 -12.51 -20.27
CA ILE A 309 0.48 -13.63 -19.80
C ILE A 309 1.21 -14.94 -20.09
N PRO A 310 1.61 -15.73 -19.08
CA PRO A 310 2.11 -17.08 -19.32
C PRO A 310 1.02 -17.87 -20.05
N LYS A 311 1.33 -18.40 -21.23
CA LYS A 311 0.44 -19.36 -21.88
C LYS A 311 0.33 -20.59 -20.97
N PRO A 312 -0.88 -21.15 -20.74
CA PRO A 312 -0.98 -22.41 -20.04
C PRO A 312 -0.13 -23.45 -20.79
N ASN A 313 0.68 -24.19 -20.05
CA ASN A 313 1.39 -25.33 -20.60
C ASN A 313 0.33 -26.31 -21.09
N HIS A 314 0.18 -26.44 -22.41
CA HIS A 314 -0.43 -27.63 -22.99
C HIS A 314 0.54 -28.77 -22.74
N GLU A 315 0.41 -29.44 -21.59
CA GLU A 315 0.96 -30.78 -21.46
C GLU A 315 0.19 -31.68 -22.43
N ASN A 316 0.94 -32.23 -23.39
CA ASN A 316 0.45 -33.09 -24.45
C ASN A 316 -0.23 -34.34 -23.85
N SER A 317 -1.33 -34.71 -24.49
CA SER A 317 -2.12 -35.93 -24.29
C SER A 317 -1.31 -37.21 -24.43
#